data_AF-A0A1T8KTI8-F1
#
_entry.id   AF-A0A1T8KTI8-F1
#
_cell.length_a   1.000
_cell.length_b   1.000
_cell.length_c   1.000
_cell.angle_alpha   90.00
_cell.angle_beta   90.00
_cell.angle_gamma   90.00
#
_symmetry.space_group_name_H-M   'P 1'
#
loop_
_entity.id
_entity.type
_entity.pdbx_description
1 polymer ?
#
loop_
_entity_poly.entity_id
_entity_poly.type
_entity_poly.pdbx_seq_one_letter_code
_entity_poly.pdbx_strand_id
1 'polypeptide(L)'
;MKKSWIAAVAACTLLSGCGTADNQRSESGNQPATTSTDLGPFHRPANQQPNAPIKELLTLNADGLGIHCFATPADAVAAQLRASKAAEADNTKLDQQTDDKGRKPPPTDYLHVSDVGAGNFPADCYSITHGGLH
;
A
#
# COMPACT_ATOMS: atom_id res chain seq x y z
N MET A 1 -27.66 2.78 -51.67
CA MET A 1 -26.76 3.44 -52.65
C MET A 1 -26.00 4.56 -51.95
N LYS A 2 -24.67 4.44 -51.94
CA LYS A 2 -23.59 5.46 -51.90
C LYS A 2 -23.77 6.76 -51.07
N LYS A 3 -22.91 6.90 -50.05
CA LYS A 3 -21.94 8.00 -49.81
C LYS A 3 -21.53 7.99 -48.32
N SER A 4 -20.30 8.25 -47.89
CA SER A 4 -18.97 8.35 -48.47
C SER A 4 -18.04 8.47 -47.24
N TRP A 5 -16.90 7.80 -47.22
CA TRP A 5 -15.86 7.96 -46.18
C TRP A 5 -14.81 9.00 -46.64
N ILE A 6 -13.91 9.37 -45.70
CA ILE A 6 -12.61 10.12 -45.84
C ILE A 6 -12.78 11.64 -45.59
N ALA A 7 -11.95 12.39 -44.86
CA ALA A 7 -10.55 12.25 -44.43
C ALA A 7 -10.25 13.07 -43.14
N ALA A 8 -9.16 12.68 -42.45
CA ALA A 8 -8.43 13.50 -41.49
C ALA A 8 -7.63 14.62 -42.16
N VAL A 9 -7.42 15.75 -41.47
CA VAL A 9 -6.30 16.67 -41.70
C VAL A 9 -5.75 17.15 -40.35
N ALA A 10 -4.45 16.89 -40.17
CA ALA A 10 -3.60 17.38 -39.10
C ALA A 10 -2.99 18.75 -39.46
N ALA A 11 -2.67 19.57 -38.45
CA ALA A 11 -1.53 20.51 -38.36
C ALA A 11 -1.75 21.38 -37.11
N CYS A 12 -0.97 21.28 -36.02
CA CYS A 12 0.39 21.80 -35.78
C CYS A 12 0.54 23.32 -35.94
N THR A 13 1.35 23.90 -35.01
CA THR A 13 2.01 25.23 -34.98
C THR A 13 1.25 26.36 -34.21
N LEU A 14 1.83 27.15 -33.28
CA LEU A 14 3.22 27.43 -32.88
C LEU A 14 3.31 28.02 -31.45
N LEU A 15 4.52 27.91 -30.89
CA LEU A 15 5.09 28.44 -29.64
C LEU A 15 4.97 29.97 -29.48
N SER A 16 5.05 30.47 -28.24
CA SER A 16 6.01 31.54 -27.84
C SER A 16 6.03 31.77 -26.33
N GLY A 17 7.19 31.55 -25.71
CA GLY A 17 7.45 31.87 -24.31
C GLY A 17 8.84 31.40 -23.86
N CYS A 18 9.88 31.86 -24.56
CA CYS A 18 11.28 31.65 -24.22
C CYS A 18 11.69 32.61 -23.09
N GLY A 19 12.27 32.08 -22.03
CA GLY A 19 12.88 32.83 -20.93
C GLY A 19 13.92 31.96 -20.25
N THR A 20 15.07 31.79 -20.89
CA THR A 20 16.23 31.10 -20.33
C THR A 20 17.03 32.09 -19.48
N ALA A 21 17.13 31.82 -18.19
CA ALA A 21 18.23 32.26 -17.36
C ALA A 21 18.62 31.10 -16.44
N ASP A 22 19.74 30.47 -16.81
CA ASP A 22 20.48 29.50 -16.02
C ASP A 22 20.71 30.01 -14.60
N ASN A 23 20.22 29.26 -13.62
CA ASN A 23 20.85 29.20 -12.32
C ASN A 23 20.68 27.77 -11.80
N GLN A 24 21.68 26.94 -12.08
CA GLN A 24 21.88 25.65 -11.42
C GLN A 24 21.85 25.87 -9.91
N ARG A 25 20.71 25.62 -9.28
CA ARG A 25 20.64 25.33 -7.86
C ARG A 25 20.27 23.87 -7.74
N SER A 26 21.30 23.10 -7.41
CA SER A 26 21.30 21.68 -7.13
C SER A 26 19.93 21.20 -6.65
N GLU A 27 19.27 20.42 -7.51
CA GLU A 27 18.25 19.50 -7.09
C GLU A 27 18.96 18.52 -6.14
N SER A 28 18.98 18.87 -4.85
CA SER A 28 19.24 17.90 -3.80
C SER A 28 18.08 16.94 -3.88
N GLY A 29 18.26 15.90 -4.69
CA GLY A 29 17.36 14.79 -4.77
C GLY A 29 17.06 14.37 -3.34
N ASN A 30 15.81 14.56 -2.92
CA ASN A 30 15.24 13.69 -1.90
C ASN A 30 15.18 12.31 -2.55
N GLN A 31 16.34 11.65 -2.65
CA GLN A 31 16.37 10.21 -2.72
C GLN A 31 15.66 9.77 -1.44
N PRO A 32 14.49 9.11 -1.50
CA PRO A 32 14.04 8.36 -0.33
C PRO A 32 15.21 7.44 0.02
N ALA A 33 15.73 7.57 1.23
CA ALA A 33 16.77 6.70 1.70
C ALA A 33 16.26 5.27 1.54
N THR A 34 16.83 4.53 0.58
CA THR A 34 16.73 3.08 0.51
C THR A 34 17.59 2.52 1.62
N THR A 35 17.22 2.81 2.86
CA THR A 35 17.58 1.96 3.98
C THR A 35 16.78 0.68 3.78
N SER A 36 17.39 -0.27 3.06
CA SER A 36 17.01 -1.68 3.11
C SER A 36 17.26 -2.13 4.55
N THR A 37 16.30 -1.87 5.43
CA THR A 37 16.35 -2.36 6.81
C THR A 37 16.28 -3.87 6.74
N ASP A 38 17.36 -4.50 7.17
CA ASP A 38 17.45 -5.94 7.36
C ASP A 38 16.27 -6.37 8.26
N LEU A 39 15.42 -7.23 7.75
CA LEU A 39 14.23 -7.75 8.43
C LEU A 39 14.59 -8.74 9.56
N GLY A 40 15.88 -8.85 9.89
CA GLY A 40 16.42 -9.82 10.84
C GLY A 40 16.28 -11.23 10.27
N PRO A 41 15.83 -12.24 11.06
CA PRO A 41 15.68 -13.61 10.55
C PRO A 41 14.58 -13.76 9.49
N PHE A 42 13.73 -12.75 9.30
CA PHE A 42 12.64 -12.78 8.32
C PHE A 42 13.18 -12.39 6.94
N HIS A 43 13.05 -13.28 5.96
CA HIS A 43 13.38 -12.93 4.59
C HIS A 43 12.34 -11.95 4.04
N ARG A 44 12.80 -10.91 3.32
CA ARG A 44 11.88 -9.99 2.64
C ARG A 44 10.99 -10.77 1.66
N PRO A 45 9.66 -10.71 1.82
CA PRO A 45 8.75 -11.35 0.88
C PRO A 45 8.83 -10.66 -0.49
N ALA A 46 8.44 -11.40 -1.54
CA ALA A 46 8.34 -10.82 -2.88
C ALA A 46 7.36 -9.65 -2.89
N ASN A 47 7.67 -8.63 -3.71
CA ASN A 47 6.80 -7.46 -3.83
C ASN A 47 5.42 -7.88 -4.35
N GLN A 48 4.39 -7.43 -3.65
CA GLN A 48 2.99 -7.64 -4.00
C GLN A 48 2.49 -6.47 -4.84
N GLN A 49 1.36 -6.68 -5.53
CA GLN A 49 0.66 -5.60 -6.20
C GLN A 49 -0.21 -4.84 -5.19
N PRO A 50 -0.22 -3.50 -5.20
CA PRO A 50 -1.01 -2.72 -4.23
C PRO A 50 -2.52 -2.95 -4.36
N ASN A 51 -2.97 -3.41 -5.53
CA ASN A 51 -4.36 -3.76 -5.84
C ASN A 51 -4.65 -5.27 -5.71
N ALA A 52 -3.76 -6.07 -5.13
CA ALA A 52 -3.96 -7.51 -4.92
C ALA A 52 -5.28 -7.79 -4.17
N PRO A 53 -5.85 -9.01 -4.31
CA PRO A 53 -7.03 -9.42 -3.57
C PRO A 53 -6.87 -9.18 -2.07
N ILE A 54 -7.91 -8.66 -1.41
CA ILE A 54 -7.81 -8.22 -0.02
C ILE A 54 -7.44 -9.36 0.94
N LYS A 55 -7.91 -10.58 0.64
CA LYS A 55 -7.55 -11.78 1.41
C LYS A 55 -6.05 -12.05 1.37
N GLU A 56 -5.41 -11.80 0.23
CA GLU A 56 -3.95 -11.95 0.10
C GLU A 56 -3.25 -10.87 0.91
N LEU A 57 -3.72 -9.62 0.84
CA LEU A 57 -3.24 -8.49 1.64
C LEU A 57 -3.53 -8.57 3.14
N LEU A 58 -4.23 -9.61 3.61
CA LEU A 58 -4.52 -9.92 5.01
C LEU A 58 -3.89 -11.24 5.48
N THR A 59 -3.03 -11.84 4.67
CA THR A 59 -2.48 -13.17 4.96
C THR A 59 -1.48 -13.12 6.11
N LEU A 60 -1.70 -13.98 7.10
CA LEU A 60 -0.77 -14.21 8.21
C LEU A 60 0.00 -15.52 7.99
N ASN A 61 1.23 -15.58 8.50
CA ASN A 61 1.97 -16.83 8.60
C ASN A 61 1.50 -17.67 9.82
N ALA A 62 2.11 -18.83 10.03
CA ALA A 62 1.78 -19.73 11.13
C ALA A 62 2.01 -19.12 12.53
N ASP A 63 2.90 -18.12 12.63
CA ASP A 63 3.21 -17.41 13.87
C ASP A 63 2.27 -16.22 14.13
N GLY A 64 1.26 -16.01 13.27
CA GLY A 64 0.31 -14.90 13.40
C GLY A 64 0.85 -13.55 12.93
N LEU A 65 1.90 -13.54 12.09
CA LEU A 65 2.50 -12.35 11.48
C LEU A 65 2.42 -12.43 9.94
N GLY A 66 1.86 -11.40 9.30
CA GLY A 66 1.91 -11.17 7.86
C GLY A 66 2.84 -10.00 7.55
N ILE A 67 3.74 -10.14 6.57
CA ILE A 67 4.57 -9.03 6.09
C ILE A 67 4.25 -8.83 4.60
N HIS A 68 3.88 -7.61 4.23
CA HIS A 68 3.49 -7.24 2.88
C HIS A 68 4.39 -6.11 2.39
N CYS A 69 5.19 -6.39 1.37
CA CYS A 69 6.13 -5.44 0.78
C CYS A 69 5.75 -5.11 -0.66
N PHE A 70 6.08 -3.89 -1.09
CA PHE A 70 5.67 -3.35 -2.38
C PHE A 70 6.85 -2.73 -3.12
N ALA A 71 6.64 -2.39 -4.39
CA ALA A 71 7.68 -1.77 -5.22
C ALA A 71 8.02 -0.35 -4.77
N THR A 72 7.05 0.37 -4.19
CA THR A 72 7.22 1.75 -3.71
C THR A 72 6.52 1.97 -2.37
N PRO A 73 6.96 2.97 -1.58
CA PRO A 73 6.25 3.37 -0.36
C PRO A 73 4.79 3.81 -0.62
N ALA A 74 4.53 4.46 -1.76
CA ALA A 74 3.18 4.89 -2.12
C ALA A 74 2.24 3.69 -2.37
N ASP A 75 2.74 2.65 -3.03
CA ASP A 75 2.02 1.39 -3.22
C ASP A 75 1.75 0.70 -1.89
N ALA A 76 2.75 0.70 -1.00
CA ALA A 76 2.60 0.14 0.34
C ALA A 76 1.51 0.85 1.15
N VAL A 77 1.46 2.19 1.12
CA VAL A 77 0.41 2.96 1.79
C VAL A 77 -0.97 2.67 1.19
N ALA A 78 -1.07 2.62 -0.15
CA ALA A 78 -2.33 2.30 -0.81
C ALA A 78 -2.87 0.91 -0.42
N ALA A 79 -1.98 -0.08 -0.35
CA ALA A 79 -2.33 -1.43 0.10
C ALA A 79 -2.67 -1.48 1.59
N GLN A 80 -1.88 -0.81 2.43
CA GLN A 80 -2.06 -0.74 3.88
C GLN A 80 -3.42 -0.13 4.25
N LEU A 81 -3.86 0.93 3.55
CA LEU A 81 -5.18 1.54 3.79
C LEU A 81 -6.32 0.58 3.42
N ARG A 82 -6.17 -0.18 2.33
CA ARG A 82 -7.14 -1.20 1.95
C ARG A 82 -7.20 -2.32 2.98
N ALA A 83 -6.05 -2.83 3.40
CA ALA A 83 -5.90 -3.86 4.41
C ALA A 83 -6.50 -3.42 5.75
N SER A 84 -6.17 -2.21 6.23
CA SER A 84 -6.68 -1.66 7.48
C SER A 84 -8.19 -1.58 7.50
N LYS A 85 -8.80 -1.02 6.44
CA LYS A 85 -10.26 -0.96 6.30
C LYS A 85 -10.92 -2.34 6.32
N ALA A 86 -10.27 -3.34 5.71
CA ALA A 86 -10.80 -4.69 5.69
C ALA A 86 -10.64 -5.40 7.05
N ALA A 87 -9.51 -5.22 7.72
CA ALA A 87 -9.28 -5.71 9.08
C ALA A 87 -10.28 -5.10 10.07
N GLU A 88 -10.55 -3.80 10.00
CA GLU A 88 -11.59 -3.14 10.81
C GLU A 88 -12.98 -3.75 10.55
N ALA A 89 -13.32 -4.01 9.29
CA ALA A 89 -14.59 -4.64 8.94
C ALA A 89 -14.71 -6.07 9.47
N ASP A 90 -13.62 -6.85 9.46
CA ASP A 90 -13.61 -8.21 10.00
C ASP A 90 -13.63 -8.21 11.53
N ASN A 91 -12.91 -7.29 12.18
CA ASN A 91 -12.99 -7.04 13.62
C ASN A 91 -14.40 -6.64 14.06
N THR A 92 -15.06 -5.77 13.30
CA THR A 92 -16.46 -5.37 13.58
C THR A 92 -17.42 -6.55 13.47
N LYS A 93 -17.23 -7.44 12.48
CA LYS A 93 -18.05 -8.67 12.37
C LYS A 93 -17.78 -9.61 13.55
N LEU A 94 -16.53 -9.70 13.99
CA LEU A 94 -16.16 -10.50 15.15
C LEU A 94 -16.88 -10.00 16.40
N ASP A 95 -16.89 -8.68 16.63
CA ASP A 95 -17.66 -8.05 17.72
C ASP A 95 -19.15 -8.42 17.62
N GLN A 96 -19.78 -8.20 16.47
CA GLN A 96 -21.21 -8.50 16.27
C GLN A 96 -21.56 -9.97 16.55
N GLN A 97 -20.74 -10.91 16.08
CA GLN A 97 -20.99 -12.35 16.28
C GLN A 97 -20.89 -12.82 17.74
N THR A 98 -20.23 -12.03 18.58
CA THR A 98 -19.85 -12.41 19.93
C THR A 98 -20.60 -11.59 20.98
N ASP A 99 -21.00 -10.36 20.64
CA ASP A 99 -22.03 -9.57 21.34
C ASP A 99 -23.36 -10.33 21.40
N ASP A 100 -23.78 -10.96 20.29
CA ASP A 100 -24.97 -11.84 20.24
C ASP A 100 -24.88 -13.02 21.24
N LYS A 101 -23.68 -13.33 21.71
CA LYS A 101 -23.38 -14.43 22.66
C LYS A 101 -22.97 -13.91 24.05
N GLY A 102 -22.99 -12.60 24.27
CA GLY A 102 -22.59 -11.95 25.52
C GLY A 102 -21.14 -12.21 25.92
N ARG A 103 -20.24 -12.51 24.97
CA ARG A 103 -18.84 -12.82 25.25
C ARG A 103 -17.96 -11.95 24.37
N LYS A 104 -17.12 -11.09 24.95
CA LYS A 104 -16.14 -10.33 24.17
C LYS A 104 -15.02 -11.27 23.66
N PRO A 105 -14.59 -11.18 22.39
CA PRO A 105 -13.43 -11.91 21.89
C PRO A 105 -12.17 -11.48 22.64
N PRO A 106 -11.22 -12.38 22.92
CA PRO A 106 -9.92 -11.98 23.43
C PRO A 106 -9.21 -11.04 22.44
N PRO A 107 -8.38 -10.08 22.90
CA PRO A 107 -7.67 -9.13 22.03
C PRO A 107 -6.81 -9.80 20.95
N THR A 108 -6.37 -11.04 21.20
CA THR A 108 -5.60 -11.85 20.24
C THR A 108 -6.39 -12.23 18.99
N ASP A 109 -7.72 -12.12 18.99
CA ASP A 109 -8.53 -12.50 17.83
C ASP A 109 -8.69 -11.35 16.83
N TYR A 110 -8.31 -10.13 17.21
CA TYR A 110 -8.42 -8.95 16.36
C TYR A 110 -7.21 -8.83 15.44
N LEU A 111 -7.48 -8.49 14.18
CA LEU A 111 -6.45 -8.14 13.22
C LEU A 111 -5.98 -6.71 13.45
N HIS A 112 -4.68 -6.52 13.48
CA HIS A 112 -4.02 -5.23 13.50
C HIS A 112 -3.13 -5.09 12.27
N VAL A 113 -3.27 -3.98 11.56
CA VAL A 113 -2.43 -3.61 10.42
C VAL A 113 -1.52 -2.46 10.85
N SER A 114 -0.22 -2.64 10.73
CA SER A 114 0.76 -1.61 11.12
C SER A 114 0.78 -0.46 10.12
N ASP A 115 1.38 0.66 10.53
CA ASP A 115 1.84 1.67 9.58
C ASP A 115 2.94 1.10 8.67
N VAL A 116 3.09 1.70 7.50
CA VAL A 116 4.17 1.36 6.57
C VAL A 116 5.51 1.77 7.19
N GLY A 117 6.49 0.86 7.21
CA GLY A 117 7.79 1.07 7.83
C GLY A 117 7.76 1.12 9.36
N ALA A 118 6.67 0.67 10.00
CA ALA A 118 6.60 0.61 11.46
C ALA A 118 7.68 -0.31 12.04
N GLY A 119 8.22 0.05 13.21
CA GLY A 119 9.24 -0.74 13.90
C GLY A 119 10.53 -0.88 13.09
N ASN A 120 10.94 -2.13 12.81
CA ASN A 120 12.15 -2.45 12.05
C ASN A 120 11.84 -2.86 10.59
N PHE A 121 10.62 -2.63 10.10
CA PHE A 121 10.26 -2.97 8.72
C PHE A 121 10.75 -1.91 7.72
N PRO A 122 11.09 -2.29 6.48
CA PRO A 122 11.39 -1.35 5.40
C PRO A 122 10.24 -0.37 5.15
N ALA A 123 10.58 0.83 4.66
CA ALA A 123 9.64 1.93 4.38
C ALA A 123 8.63 1.65 3.26
N ASP A 124 8.69 0.49 2.62
CA ASP A 124 7.81 0.00 1.57
C ASP A 124 7.12 -1.31 1.97
N CYS A 125 7.07 -1.62 3.27
CA CYS A 125 6.38 -2.76 3.83
C CYS A 125 5.46 -2.37 4.99
N TYR A 126 4.35 -3.08 5.16
CA TYR A 126 3.56 -3.07 6.40
C TYR A 126 3.43 -4.50 6.94
N SER A 127 3.06 -4.63 8.20
CA SER A 127 2.79 -5.92 8.83
C SER A 127 1.34 -6.04 9.29
N ILE A 128 0.92 -7.28 9.48
CA ILE A 128 -0.39 -7.65 10.02
C ILE A 128 -0.15 -8.62 11.14
N THR A 129 -0.86 -8.45 12.23
CA THR A 129 -0.75 -9.33 13.39
C THR A 129 -2.12 -9.59 13.99
N HIS A 130 -2.21 -10.72 14.68
CA HIS A 130 -3.26 -10.95 15.66
C HIS A 130 -2.85 -10.32 16.99
N GLY A 131 -3.71 -9.47 17.55
CA GLY A 131 -3.41 -8.74 18.78
C GLY A 131 -2.68 -7.42 18.53
N GLY A 132 -3.46 -6.34 18.46
CA GLY A 132 -3.00 -4.96 18.62
C GLY A 132 -3.56 -4.36 19.90
N LEU A 133 -2.81 -3.47 20.56
CA LEU A 133 -3.27 -2.75 21.76
C LEU A 133 -4.59 -2.03 21.45
N HIS A 134 -5.65 -2.41 22.17
CA HIS A 134 -6.88 -1.62 22.28
C HIS A 134 -6.65 -0.40 23.18
#